data_AF-A0A5C2FN50-F1
#
_entry.id   AF-A0A5C2FN50-F1
#
_cell.length_a   1.000
_cell.length_b   1.000
_cell.length_c   1.000
_cell.angle_alpha   90.00
_cell.angle_beta   90.00
_cell.angle_gamma   90.00
#
_symmetry.space_group_name_H-M   'P 1'
#
loop_
_entity.id
_entity.type
_entity.pdbx_description
1 polymer ?
#
loop_
_entity_poly.entity_id
_entity_poly.type
_entity_poly.pdbx_seq_one_letter_code
_entity_poly.pdbx_strand_id
1 'polypeptide(L)'
;MMGGHHAVSGAAAWLAITTPVTVGSVNLGLGTFQMDRWETLAGAIVCAGAALLPDADHHSATIARSLPPISSIFTRIIGSASGGHRNGTHSLIGIAFFIFLAWLANGWDVQTAALGTVYPAAALFAILLISFAVKTMKFMPPLLCWIIALAAGTFVGMNTPAENQWFLLAVAIGVIAHVVGDMLTIGGCNLLWPIKIGSPRWFRRVPVIGGCWKSNGRLALPILGETGSTSEWLLATGLTTYVGIALIVA
;
A
#
# COMPACT_ATOMS: atom_id res chain seq x y z
N MET A 1 -10.95 1.98 -2.79
CA MET A 1 -11.29 2.89 -1.68
C MET A 1 -10.71 4.26 -2.01
N MET A 2 -10.85 5.24 -1.14
CA MET A 2 -10.12 6.52 -1.25
C MET A 2 -8.64 6.30 -0.90
N GLY A 3 -7.74 7.06 -1.55
CA GLY A 3 -6.29 6.90 -1.36
C GLY A 3 -5.83 7.02 0.11
N GLY A 4 -6.36 8.00 0.86
CA GLY A 4 -6.04 8.14 2.29
C GLY A 4 -6.43 6.91 3.11
N HIS A 5 -7.55 6.25 2.76
CA HIS A 5 -8.00 5.04 3.44
C HIS A 5 -7.12 3.84 3.10
N HIS A 6 -6.62 3.74 1.87
CA HIS A 6 -5.63 2.72 1.51
C HIS A 6 -4.32 2.90 2.28
N ALA A 7 -3.81 4.13 2.37
CA ALA A 7 -2.59 4.41 3.12
C ALA A 7 -2.71 4.05 4.62
N VAL A 8 -3.82 4.46 5.27
CA VAL A 8 -4.10 4.07 6.66
C VAL A 8 -4.25 2.56 6.81
N SER A 9 -4.89 1.89 5.85
CA SER A 9 -5.04 0.42 5.87
C SER A 9 -3.69 -0.29 5.76
N GLY A 10 -2.77 0.20 4.94
CA GLY A 10 -1.40 -0.29 4.86
C GLY A 10 -0.66 -0.14 6.20
N ALA A 11 -0.65 1.07 6.77
CA ALA A 11 -0.04 1.31 8.08
C ALA A 11 -0.62 0.40 9.18
N ALA A 12 -1.95 0.27 9.23
CA ALA A 12 -2.62 -0.58 10.19
C ALA A 12 -2.26 -2.06 10.02
N ALA A 13 -2.21 -2.57 8.79
CA ALA A 13 -1.82 -3.95 8.51
C ALA A 13 -0.37 -4.23 8.95
N TRP A 14 0.54 -3.30 8.68
CA TRP A 14 1.93 -3.40 9.15
C TRP A 14 2.01 -3.47 10.67
N LEU A 15 1.42 -2.49 11.36
CA LEU A 15 1.45 -2.41 12.82
C LEU A 15 0.72 -3.60 13.49
N ALA A 16 -0.34 -4.13 12.89
CA ALA A 16 -0.97 -5.36 13.36
C ALA A 16 -0.05 -6.57 13.31
N ILE A 17 0.85 -6.63 12.34
CA ILE A 17 1.75 -7.76 12.16
C ILE A 17 3.02 -7.62 13.02
N THR A 18 3.49 -6.40 13.27
CA THR A 18 4.76 -6.12 13.95
C THR A 18 4.62 -5.72 15.41
N THR A 19 3.47 -5.18 15.82
CA THR A 19 3.26 -4.68 17.19
C THR A 19 2.22 -5.53 17.92
N PRO A 20 2.54 -6.08 19.11
CA PRO A 20 1.53 -6.68 19.97
C PRO A 20 0.71 -5.57 20.63
N VAL A 21 -0.50 -5.31 20.11
CA VAL A 21 -1.41 -4.29 20.64
C VAL A 21 -2.48 -4.98 21.46
N THR A 22 -2.56 -4.67 22.76
CA THR A 22 -3.60 -5.18 23.66
C THR A 22 -4.38 -4.01 24.25
N VAL A 23 -5.72 -4.06 24.18
CA VAL A 23 -6.61 -3.08 24.81
C VAL A 23 -7.55 -3.83 25.74
N GLY A 24 -7.36 -3.66 27.05
CA GLY A 24 -8.06 -4.48 28.06
C GLY A 24 -7.70 -5.95 27.90
N SER A 25 -8.70 -6.80 27.63
CA SER A 25 -8.52 -8.25 27.38
C SER A 25 -8.49 -8.62 25.90
N VAL A 26 -8.51 -7.63 24.99
CA VAL A 26 -8.58 -7.87 23.54
C VAL A 26 -7.21 -7.65 22.91
N ASN A 27 -6.69 -8.69 22.25
CA ASN A 27 -5.50 -8.60 21.41
C ASN A 27 -5.90 -8.10 20.01
N LEU A 28 -5.44 -6.91 19.66
CA LEU A 28 -5.69 -6.26 18.38
C LEU A 28 -4.50 -6.36 17.42
N GLY A 29 -3.29 -6.51 17.96
CA GLY A 29 -2.07 -6.73 17.18
C GLY A 29 -1.54 -8.15 17.39
N LEU A 30 -1.10 -8.79 16.32
CA LEU A 30 -0.54 -10.13 16.31
C LEU A 30 0.89 -10.16 16.87
N GLY A 31 1.69 -9.13 16.61
CA GLY A 31 3.10 -9.06 17.05
C GLY A 31 3.96 -10.22 16.54
N THR A 32 3.60 -10.79 15.38
CA THR A 32 4.23 -11.98 14.78
C THR A 32 5.66 -11.76 14.31
N PHE A 33 5.97 -10.56 13.83
CA PHE A 33 7.33 -10.19 13.42
C PHE A 33 7.84 -9.09 14.34
N GLN A 34 8.58 -9.49 15.38
CA GLN A 34 9.24 -8.53 16.25
C GLN A 34 10.37 -7.85 15.50
N MET A 35 10.34 -6.53 15.49
CA MET A 35 11.30 -5.67 14.82
C MET A 35 11.75 -4.59 15.78
N ASP A 36 12.86 -3.93 15.47
CA ASP A 36 13.26 -2.75 16.23
C ASP A 36 12.18 -1.67 16.11
N ARG A 37 12.09 -0.80 17.12
CA ARG A 37 11.09 0.28 17.13
C ARG A 37 11.17 1.13 15.87
N TRP A 38 12.38 1.48 15.43
CA TRP A 38 12.55 2.32 14.25
C TRP A 38 12.10 1.60 12.97
N GLU A 39 12.31 0.29 12.85
CA GLU A 39 11.86 -0.55 11.72
C GLU A 39 10.35 -0.65 11.68
N THR A 40 9.73 -0.81 12.86
CA THR A 40 8.28 -0.82 13.02
C THR A 40 7.68 0.51 12.55
N LEU A 41 8.27 1.64 12.96
CA LEU A 41 7.80 2.98 12.57
C LEU A 41 8.07 3.28 11.08
N ALA A 42 9.28 3.00 10.59
CA ALA A 42 9.65 3.20 9.20
C ALA A 42 8.79 2.34 8.27
N GLY A 43 8.63 1.06 8.62
CA GLY A 43 7.78 0.12 7.91
C GLY A 43 6.31 0.56 7.86
N ALA A 44 5.77 1.18 8.92
CA ALA A 44 4.39 1.68 8.90
C ALA A 44 4.19 2.78 7.84
N ILE A 45 5.15 3.72 7.74
CA ILE A 45 5.10 4.81 6.76
C ILE A 45 5.37 4.30 5.34
N VAL A 46 6.36 3.42 5.17
CA VAL A 46 6.67 2.77 3.88
C VAL A 46 5.46 1.95 3.40
N CYS A 47 4.83 1.19 4.28
CA CYS A 47 3.64 0.40 3.98
C CYS A 47 2.45 1.28 3.58
N ALA A 48 2.23 2.40 4.28
CA ALA A 48 1.22 3.39 3.90
C ALA A 48 1.45 3.94 2.48
N GLY A 49 2.71 4.20 2.13
CA GLY A 49 3.10 4.62 0.79
C GLY A 49 2.95 3.53 -0.27
N ALA A 50 3.35 2.30 0.06
CA ALA A 50 3.24 1.14 -0.81
C ALA A 50 1.79 0.77 -1.11
N ALA A 51 0.89 0.98 -0.16
CA ALA A 51 -0.55 0.86 -0.35
C ALA A 51 -1.13 1.88 -1.34
N LEU A 52 -0.35 2.80 -1.88
CA LEU A 52 -0.78 3.70 -2.96
C LEU A 52 -0.23 3.31 -4.33
N LEU A 53 0.75 2.39 -4.39
CA LEU A 53 1.40 1.97 -5.64
C LEU A 53 0.41 1.44 -6.70
N PRO A 54 -0.57 0.58 -6.37
CA PRO A 54 -1.46 0.04 -7.38
C PRO A 54 -2.28 1.09 -8.13
N ASP A 55 -2.61 2.19 -7.46
CA ASP A 55 -3.35 3.33 -8.02
C ASP A 55 -2.49 4.25 -8.91
N ALA A 56 -1.21 3.90 -9.14
CA ALA A 56 -0.40 4.53 -10.19
C ALA A 56 -0.95 4.29 -11.61
N ASP A 57 -2.02 3.51 -11.76
CA ASP A 57 -2.77 3.32 -13.00
C ASP A 57 -3.91 4.33 -13.21
N HIS A 58 -4.21 5.18 -12.22
CA HIS A 58 -5.35 6.09 -12.24
C HIS A 58 -4.93 7.56 -12.34
N HIS A 59 -5.35 8.21 -13.43
CA HIS A 59 -5.11 9.63 -13.73
C HIS A 59 -5.61 10.63 -12.66
N SER A 60 -6.55 10.22 -11.80
CA SER A 60 -7.09 11.06 -10.72
C SER A 60 -6.48 10.75 -9.35
N ALA A 61 -5.55 9.80 -9.27
CA ALA A 61 -4.85 9.49 -8.03
C ALA A 61 -3.93 10.64 -7.60
N THR A 62 -3.63 10.71 -6.29
CA THR A 62 -2.65 11.65 -5.73
C THR A 62 -1.29 11.54 -6.44
N ILE A 63 -0.95 10.34 -6.91
CA ILE A 63 0.26 10.06 -7.71
C ILE A 63 0.28 10.87 -9.01
N ALA A 64 -0.81 10.88 -9.77
CA ALA A 64 -0.92 11.58 -11.05
C ALA A 64 -0.80 13.11 -10.95
N ARG A 65 -1.00 13.67 -9.74
CA ARG A 65 -0.88 15.11 -9.45
C ARG A 65 0.41 15.48 -8.72
N SER A 66 1.31 14.53 -8.49
CA SER A 66 2.49 14.75 -7.64
C SER A 66 3.64 15.48 -8.35
N LEU A 67 3.79 15.34 -9.66
CA LEU A 67 4.78 16.06 -10.48
C LEU A 67 4.30 16.18 -11.95
N PRO A 68 3.29 17.00 -12.26
CA PRO A 68 2.86 17.19 -13.65
C PRO A 68 3.95 17.91 -14.47
N PRO A 69 4.16 17.57 -15.75
CA PRO A 69 3.42 16.60 -16.58
C PRO A 69 3.94 15.16 -16.50
N ILE A 70 5.10 14.93 -15.88
CA ILE A 70 5.76 13.61 -15.88
C ILE A 70 4.87 12.55 -15.23
N SER A 71 4.33 12.84 -14.05
CA SER A 71 3.46 11.90 -13.32
C SER A 71 2.16 11.56 -14.06
N SER A 72 1.58 12.48 -14.84
CA SER A 72 0.37 12.20 -15.62
C SER A 72 0.64 11.35 -16.86
N ILE A 73 1.80 11.53 -17.49
CA ILE A 73 2.25 10.66 -18.60
C ILE A 73 2.49 9.24 -18.09
N PHE A 74 3.25 9.08 -17.01
CA PHE A 74 3.54 7.77 -16.43
C PHE A 74 2.27 7.01 -16.03
N THR A 75 1.35 7.68 -15.33
CA THR A 75 0.08 7.06 -14.92
C THR A 75 -0.78 6.64 -16.12
N ARG A 76 -0.74 7.39 -17.23
CA ARG A 76 -1.42 6.99 -18.47
C ARG A 76 -0.76 5.78 -19.13
N ILE A 77 0.57 5.70 -19.15
CA ILE A 77 1.30 4.54 -19.69
C ILE A 77 0.99 3.30 -18.85
N ILE A 78 1.11 3.40 -17.53
CA ILE A 78 0.80 2.31 -16.60
C ILE A 78 -0.66 1.89 -16.74
N GLY A 79 -1.60 2.85 -16.78
CA GLY A 79 -3.02 2.58 -16.99
C GLY A 79 -3.30 1.85 -18.30
N SER A 80 -2.63 2.25 -19.39
CA SER A 80 -2.78 1.56 -20.68
C SER A 80 -2.18 0.16 -20.66
N ALA A 81 -0.97 -0.01 -20.13
CA ALA A 81 -0.26 -1.29 -20.06
C ALA A 81 -0.94 -2.30 -19.12
N SER A 82 -1.54 -1.83 -18.04
CA SER A 82 -2.28 -2.64 -17.06
C SER A 82 -3.72 -2.97 -17.49
N GLY A 83 -4.19 -2.46 -18.62
CA GLY A 83 -5.56 -2.68 -19.10
C GLY A 83 -6.63 -1.86 -18.36
N GLY A 84 -6.23 -0.72 -17.79
CA GLY A 84 -7.07 0.25 -17.08
C GLY A 84 -7.20 -0.02 -15.58
N HIS A 85 -7.84 0.89 -14.85
CA HIS A 85 -7.92 0.87 -13.39
C HIS A 85 -8.50 -0.44 -12.81
N ARG A 86 -7.84 -1.00 -11.79
CA ARG A 86 -8.20 -2.28 -11.10
C ARG A 86 -7.98 -3.56 -11.90
N ASN A 87 -7.00 -3.52 -12.80
CA ASN A 87 -6.59 -4.67 -13.59
C ASN A 87 -5.13 -5.04 -13.24
N GLY A 88 -4.17 -4.79 -14.12
CA GLY A 88 -2.80 -5.31 -13.97
C GLY A 88 -2.11 -4.92 -12.67
N THR A 89 -2.13 -3.65 -12.27
CA THR A 89 -1.50 -3.19 -11.01
C THR A 89 -2.19 -3.70 -9.75
N HIS A 90 -3.46 -4.13 -9.84
CA HIS A 90 -4.25 -4.72 -8.75
C HIS A 90 -4.40 -6.24 -8.89
N SER A 91 -3.55 -6.88 -9.68
CA SER A 91 -3.54 -8.33 -9.92
C SER A 91 -2.44 -9.04 -9.15
N LEU A 92 -2.44 -10.38 -9.13
CA LEU A 92 -1.34 -11.16 -8.53
C LEU A 92 0.01 -10.85 -9.20
N ILE A 93 0.01 -10.64 -10.52
CA ILE A 93 1.21 -10.24 -11.27
C ILE A 93 1.65 -8.82 -10.87
N GLY A 94 0.70 -7.90 -10.67
CA GLY A 94 0.99 -6.55 -10.19
C GLY A 94 1.60 -6.54 -8.78
N ILE A 95 1.03 -7.32 -7.86
CA ILE A 95 1.56 -7.53 -6.51
C ILE A 95 3.00 -8.07 -6.60
N ALA A 96 3.21 -9.15 -7.35
CA ALA A 96 4.53 -9.74 -7.55
C ALA A 96 5.53 -8.75 -8.15
N PHE A 97 5.10 -7.92 -9.10
CA PHE A 97 5.93 -6.89 -9.71
C PHE A 97 6.40 -5.83 -8.70
N PHE A 98 5.51 -5.30 -7.85
CA PHE A 98 5.92 -4.32 -6.84
C PHE A 98 6.82 -4.91 -5.77
N ILE A 99 6.59 -6.17 -5.38
CA ILE A 99 7.50 -6.91 -4.47
C ILE A 99 8.86 -7.10 -5.13
N PHE A 100 8.89 -7.47 -6.42
CA PHE A 100 10.13 -7.61 -7.17
C PHE A 100 10.90 -6.28 -7.28
N LEU A 101 10.21 -5.15 -7.49
CA LEU A 101 10.84 -3.83 -7.46
C LEU A 101 11.44 -3.50 -6.08
N ALA A 102 10.75 -3.84 -4.99
CA ALA A 102 11.29 -3.67 -3.64
C ALA A 102 12.54 -4.53 -3.42
N TRP A 103 12.51 -5.78 -3.89
CA TRP A 103 13.65 -6.69 -3.83
C TRP A 103 14.86 -6.14 -4.62
N LEU A 104 14.65 -5.67 -5.85
CA LEU A 104 15.71 -5.04 -6.65
C LEU A 104 16.26 -3.78 -5.96
N ALA A 105 15.38 -2.95 -5.39
CA ALA A 105 15.79 -1.73 -4.69
C ALA A 105 16.63 -2.05 -3.44
N ASN A 106 16.31 -3.14 -2.73
CA ASN A 106 17.05 -3.61 -1.57
C ASN A 106 18.38 -4.29 -1.92
N GLY A 107 18.51 -4.82 -3.14
CA GLY A 107 19.69 -5.57 -3.58
C GLY A 107 20.87 -4.73 -4.05
N TRP A 108 20.74 -3.39 -4.09
CA TRP A 108 21.83 -2.51 -4.50
C TRP A 108 22.46 -1.83 -3.29
N ASP A 109 23.45 -2.49 -2.69
CA ASP A 109 24.28 -1.93 -1.63
C ASP A 109 25.56 -1.27 -2.18
N VAL A 110 26.03 -0.24 -1.48
CA VAL A 110 27.26 0.48 -1.78
C VAL A 110 28.02 0.70 -0.48
N GLN A 111 29.28 0.28 -0.44
CA GLN A 111 30.17 0.57 0.69
C GLN A 111 30.74 1.97 0.57
N THR A 112 30.61 2.76 1.62
CA THR A 112 31.13 4.13 1.69
C THR A 112 32.06 4.27 2.89
N ALA A 113 33.11 5.08 2.74
CA ALA A 113 34.08 5.29 3.82
C ALA A 113 33.49 6.05 5.02
N ALA A 114 32.50 6.92 4.80
CA ALA A 114 31.94 7.78 5.83
C ALA A 114 30.68 7.21 6.51
N LEU A 115 29.84 6.49 5.77
CA LEU A 115 28.51 6.06 6.23
C LEU A 115 28.38 4.53 6.34
N GLY A 116 29.43 3.78 6.03
CA GLY A 116 29.36 2.33 5.92
C GLY A 116 28.55 1.90 4.69
N THR A 117 27.80 0.81 4.83
CA THR A 117 26.94 0.27 3.77
C THR A 117 25.67 1.10 3.63
N VAL A 118 25.38 1.57 2.41
CA VAL A 118 24.15 2.29 2.10
C VAL A 118 23.41 1.62 0.94
N TYR A 119 22.11 1.86 0.83
CA TYR A 119 21.22 1.25 -0.15
C TYR A 119 20.54 2.34 -0.98
N PRO A 120 21.20 2.88 -2.02
CA PRO A 120 20.70 4.06 -2.73
C PRO A 120 19.34 3.84 -3.39
N ALA A 121 19.10 2.65 -3.97
CA ALA A 121 17.83 2.35 -4.61
C ALA A 121 16.69 2.19 -3.59
N ALA A 122 16.94 1.54 -2.45
CA ALA A 122 15.98 1.49 -1.34
C ALA A 122 15.68 2.90 -0.81
N ALA A 123 16.70 3.77 -0.70
CA ALA A 123 16.51 5.17 -0.30
C ALA A 123 15.56 5.90 -1.26
N LEU A 124 15.84 5.85 -2.56
CA LEU A 124 15.02 6.50 -3.59
C LEU A 124 13.58 5.94 -3.60
N PHE A 125 13.44 4.63 -3.44
CA PHE A 125 12.12 4.01 -3.41
C PHE A 125 11.36 4.40 -2.13
N ALA A 126 12.02 4.39 -0.96
CA ALA A 126 11.44 4.85 0.29
C ALA A 126 11.02 6.33 0.20
N ILE A 127 11.85 7.22 -0.38
CA ILE A 127 11.49 8.62 -0.62
C ILE A 127 10.19 8.71 -1.43
N LEU A 128 10.06 7.92 -2.50
CA LEU A 128 8.84 7.88 -3.31
C LEU A 128 7.61 7.45 -2.49
N LEU A 129 7.72 6.34 -1.76
CA LEU A 129 6.63 5.77 -0.97
C LEU A 129 6.22 6.71 0.16
N ILE A 130 7.18 7.24 0.91
CA ILE A 130 6.93 8.18 2.00
C ILE A 130 6.30 9.46 1.44
N SER A 131 6.75 9.95 0.27
CA SER A 131 6.11 11.09 -0.41
C SER A 131 4.64 10.83 -0.71
N PHE A 132 4.29 9.63 -1.17
CA PHE A 132 2.89 9.25 -1.39
C PHE A 132 2.08 9.22 -0.09
N ALA A 133 2.63 8.60 0.96
CA ALA A 133 1.99 8.51 2.26
C ALA A 133 1.68 9.90 2.85
N VAL A 134 2.65 10.81 2.89
CA VAL A 134 2.44 12.14 3.49
C VAL A 134 1.55 13.03 2.64
N LYS A 135 1.66 12.97 1.31
CA LYS A 135 0.82 13.78 0.40
C LYS A 135 -0.65 13.37 0.45
N THR A 136 -0.95 12.09 0.65
CA THR A 136 -2.35 11.64 0.70
C THR A 136 -3.12 12.14 1.92
N MET A 137 -2.42 12.59 2.96
CA MET A 137 -3.05 13.11 4.18
C MET A 137 -3.56 14.55 4.05
N LYS A 138 -3.12 15.29 3.02
CA LYS A 138 -3.62 16.63 2.64
C LYS A 138 -3.55 17.73 3.73
N PHE A 139 -2.85 17.52 4.84
CA PHE A 139 -2.71 18.53 5.90
C PHE A 139 -1.35 19.26 5.89
N MET A 140 -0.37 18.77 5.12
CA MET A 140 0.97 19.35 5.06
C MET A 140 1.21 20.14 3.76
N PRO A 141 1.98 21.24 3.80
CA PRO A 141 2.40 21.93 2.59
C PRO A 141 3.34 21.04 1.76
N PRO A 142 3.33 21.15 0.40
CA PRO A 142 4.13 20.28 -0.47
C PRO A 142 5.63 20.23 -0.15
N LEU A 143 6.22 21.36 0.26
CA LEU A 143 7.63 21.42 0.64
C LEU A 143 7.93 20.53 1.86
N LEU A 144 7.06 20.56 2.88
CA LEU A 144 7.24 19.76 4.09
C LEU A 144 7.13 18.26 3.76
N CYS A 145 6.20 17.88 2.88
CA CYS A 145 6.09 16.51 2.38
C CYS A 145 7.41 16.02 1.75
N TRP A 146 8.07 16.86 0.96
CA TRP A 146 9.36 16.52 0.35
C TRP A 146 10.49 16.46 1.37
N ILE A 147 10.54 17.40 2.32
CA ILE A 147 11.55 17.38 3.40
C ILE A 147 11.43 16.09 4.21
N ILE A 148 10.23 15.71 4.62
CA ILE A 148 9.98 14.47 5.38
C ILE A 148 10.37 13.26 4.54
N ALA A 149 9.95 13.19 3.27
CA ALA A 149 10.26 12.08 2.38
C ALA A 149 11.78 11.92 2.17
N LEU A 150 12.50 13.02 1.92
CA LEU A 150 13.95 13.03 1.75
C LEU A 150 14.66 12.58 3.02
N ALA A 151 14.31 13.16 4.18
CA ALA A 151 14.95 12.83 5.44
C ALA A 151 14.70 11.37 5.84
N ALA A 152 13.44 10.93 5.88
CA ALA A 152 13.08 9.59 6.30
C ALA A 152 13.52 8.53 5.28
N GLY A 153 13.41 8.79 3.97
CA GLY A 153 13.86 7.85 2.96
C GLY A 153 15.39 7.71 2.91
N THR A 154 16.14 8.79 3.15
CA THR A 154 17.60 8.71 3.32
C THR A 154 17.95 7.89 4.56
N PHE A 155 17.25 8.11 5.68
CA PHE A 155 17.42 7.32 6.89
C PHE A 155 17.18 5.82 6.63
N VAL A 156 16.11 5.47 5.90
CA VAL A 156 15.86 4.09 5.48
C VAL A 156 17.04 3.54 4.67
N GLY A 157 17.51 4.26 3.66
CA GLY A 157 18.64 3.82 2.84
C GLY A 157 19.97 3.66 3.58
N MET A 158 20.16 4.37 4.70
CA MET A 158 21.35 4.26 5.54
C MET A 158 21.25 3.17 6.60
N ASN A 159 20.04 2.70 6.92
CA ASN A 159 19.80 1.78 8.04
C ASN A 159 19.15 0.46 7.62
N THR A 160 18.89 0.22 6.32
CA THR A 160 18.32 -1.05 5.86
C THR A 160 19.40 -2.13 5.85
N PRO A 161 19.43 -3.12 6.74
CA PRO A 161 20.41 -4.21 6.65
C PRO A 161 20.04 -5.12 5.46
N ALA A 162 21.03 -5.60 4.68
CA ALA A 162 20.81 -6.54 3.58
C ALA A 162 20.06 -7.82 4.01
N GLU A 163 20.22 -8.21 5.29
CA GLU A 163 19.58 -9.39 5.87
C GLU A 163 18.15 -9.12 6.35
N ASN A 164 17.76 -7.86 6.57
CA ASN A 164 16.45 -7.55 7.13
C ASN A 164 15.41 -7.31 6.03
N GLN A 165 14.44 -8.21 5.97
CA GLN A 165 13.38 -8.20 4.95
C GLN A 165 12.28 -7.16 5.22
N TRP A 166 12.39 -6.33 6.27
CA TRP A 166 11.34 -5.39 6.68
C TRP A 166 10.88 -4.47 5.53
N PHE A 167 11.80 -3.97 4.71
CA PHE A 167 11.47 -3.06 3.61
C PHE A 167 10.63 -3.77 2.54
N LEU A 168 11.06 -4.97 2.14
CA LEU A 168 10.33 -5.81 1.19
C LEU A 168 8.96 -6.21 1.75
N LEU A 169 8.90 -6.61 3.01
CA LEU A 169 7.66 -6.97 3.70
C LEU A 169 6.70 -5.78 3.79
N ALA A 170 7.18 -4.58 4.10
CA ALA A 170 6.36 -3.38 4.16
C ALA A 170 5.74 -3.05 2.80
N VAL A 171 6.51 -3.19 1.71
CA VAL A 171 5.96 -3.02 0.35
C VAL A 171 4.93 -4.10 0.03
N ALA A 172 5.24 -5.36 0.32
CA ALA A 172 4.33 -6.48 0.09
C ALA A 172 3.00 -6.30 0.82
N ILE A 173 3.05 -6.02 2.12
CA ILE A 173 1.88 -5.82 2.98
C ILE A 173 1.06 -4.62 2.47
N GLY A 174 1.70 -3.51 2.13
CA GLY A 174 1.00 -2.31 1.66
C GLY A 174 0.23 -2.56 0.37
N VAL A 175 0.89 -3.16 -0.63
CA VAL A 175 0.27 -3.47 -1.93
C VAL A 175 -0.85 -4.51 -1.77
N ILE A 176 -0.66 -5.52 -0.92
CA ILE A 176 -1.71 -6.51 -0.61
C ILE A 176 -2.90 -5.83 0.08
N ALA A 177 -2.65 -5.00 1.09
CA ALA A 177 -3.68 -4.26 1.81
C ALA A 177 -4.49 -3.35 0.87
N HIS A 178 -3.84 -2.72 -0.11
CA HIS A 178 -4.52 -1.97 -1.18
C HIS A 178 -5.51 -2.85 -1.94
N VAL A 179 -5.03 -3.95 -2.51
CA VAL A 179 -5.84 -4.84 -3.35
C VAL A 179 -6.99 -5.45 -2.56
N VAL A 180 -6.73 -5.88 -1.32
CA VAL A 180 -7.79 -6.36 -0.40
C VAL A 180 -8.81 -5.25 -0.15
N GLY A 181 -8.37 -4.03 0.14
CA GLY A 181 -9.27 -2.89 0.35
C GLY A 181 -10.17 -2.62 -0.86
N ASP A 182 -9.63 -2.66 -2.08
CA ASP A 182 -10.43 -2.50 -3.29
C ASP A 182 -11.40 -3.68 -3.54
N MET A 183 -10.98 -4.90 -3.21
CA MET A 183 -11.85 -6.07 -3.24
C MET A 183 -12.99 -5.97 -2.24
N LEU A 184 -12.81 -5.31 -1.09
CA LEU A 184 -13.88 -5.08 -0.12
C LEU A 184 -14.96 -4.08 -0.60
N THR A 185 -14.71 -3.37 -1.71
CA THR A 185 -15.70 -2.49 -2.34
C THR A 185 -16.51 -3.22 -3.41
N ILE A 186 -17.64 -2.65 -3.82
CA ILE A 186 -18.45 -3.17 -4.93
C ILE A 186 -17.61 -3.28 -6.20
N GLY A 187 -16.61 -2.42 -6.44
CA GLY A 187 -15.87 -2.40 -7.69
C GLY A 187 -15.04 -3.66 -7.97
N GLY A 188 -14.38 -4.22 -6.95
CA GLY A 188 -13.53 -5.40 -7.05
C GLY A 188 -12.26 -5.23 -7.90
N CYS A 189 -11.44 -6.28 -7.96
CA CYS A 189 -10.18 -6.34 -8.72
C CYS A 189 -10.12 -7.60 -9.60
N ASN A 190 -9.45 -7.53 -10.75
CA ASN A 190 -9.17 -8.73 -11.55
C ASN A 190 -7.82 -9.34 -11.14
N LEU A 191 -7.85 -10.25 -10.16
CA LEU A 191 -6.64 -10.89 -9.64
C LEU A 191 -5.87 -11.73 -10.67
N LEU A 192 -6.58 -12.26 -11.67
CA LEU A 192 -6.02 -13.14 -12.70
C LEU A 192 -5.63 -12.39 -13.98
N TRP A 193 -5.65 -11.05 -13.97
CA TRP A 193 -5.22 -10.27 -15.11
C TRP A 193 -3.85 -10.76 -15.63
N PRO A 194 -3.65 -10.91 -16.96
CA PRO A 194 -4.51 -10.46 -18.06
C PRO A 194 -5.69 -11.40 -18.40
N ILE A 195 -5.78 -12.54 -17.75
CA ILE A 195 -6.87 -13.51 -17.95
C ILE A 195 -8.17 -12.96 -17.36
N LYS A 196 -9.28 -13.13 -18.09
CA LYS A 196 -10.62 -12.70 -17.64
C LYS A 196 -11.52 -13.93 -17.54
N ILE A 197 -11.65 -14.48 -16.33
CA ILE A 197 -12.58 -15.57 -16.05
C ILE A 197 -13.85 -14.98 -15.42
N GLY A 198 -14.86 -14.74 -16.25
CA GLY A 198 -16.13 -14.15 -15.81
C GLY A 198 -17.07 -15.18 -15.16
N SER A 199 -17.89 -14.72 -14.20
CA SER A 199 -18.85 -15.59 -13.54
C SER A 199 -19.97 -16.12 -14.46
N PRO A 200 -20.33 -17.41 -14.35
CA PRO A 200 -21.50 -17.96 -15.01
C PRO A 200 -22.79 -17.20 -14.63
N ARG A 201 -23.79 -17.22 -15.52
CA ARG A 201 -25.09 -16.57 -15.27
C ARG A 201 -25.80 -17.12 -14.02
N TRP A 202 -25.64 -18.41 -13.73
CA TRP A 202 -26.26 -19.03 -12.54
C TRP A 202 -25.63 -18.50 -11.24
N PHE A 203 -24.32 -18.31 -11.20
CA PHE A 203 -23.61 -17.85 -9.99
C PHE A 203 -24.08 -16.46 -9.56
N ARG A 204 -24.27 -15.56 -10.53
CA ARG A 204 -24.74 -14.19 -10.27
C ARG A 204 -26.15 -14.09 -9.70
N ARG A 205 -26.94 -15.16 -9.77
CA ARG A 205 -28.29 -15.22 -9.18
C ARG A 205 -28.29 -15.78 -7.77
N VAL A 206 -27.16 -16.31 -7.28
CA VAL A 206 -27.08 -16.85 -5.92
C VAL A 206 -27.22 -15.68 -4.94
N PRO A 207 -28.17 -15.73 -3.99
CA PRO A 207 -28.32 -14.70 -2.97
C PRO A 207 -27.01 -14.50 -2.20
N VAL A 208 -26.76 -13.26 -1.75
CA VAL A 208 -25.58 -12.86 -0.95
C VAL A 208 -24.25 -12.88 -1.72
N ILE A 209 -23.87 -13.99 -2.35
CA ILE A 209 -22.55 -14.17 -2.97
C ILE A 209 -22.50 -13.89 -4.47
N GLY A 210 -23.65 -13.75 -5.13
CA GLY A 210 -23.72 -13.54 -6.59
C GLY A 210 -23.03 -12.25 -7.07
N GLY A 211 -22.87 -11.26 -6.18
CA GLY A 211 -22.11 -10.04 -6.45
C GLY A 211 -20.59 -10.18 -6.31
N CYS A 212 -20.10 -11.28 -5.72
CA CYS A 212 -18.69 -11.45 -5.38
C CYS A 212 -17.81 -11.81 -6.58
N TRP A 213 -18.38 -12.48 -7.60
CA TRP A 213 -17.67 -12.81 -8.83
C TRP A 213 -18.42 -12.22 -10.02
N LYS A 214 -17.76 -11.30 -10.71
CA LYS A 214 -18.39 -10.51 -11.78
C LYS A 214 -18.17 -11.10 -13.16
N SER A 215 -19.03 -10.72 -14.11
CA SER A 215 -18.91 -11.15 -15.51
C SER A 215 -17.68 -10.63 -16.22
N ASN A 216 -17.08 -9.54 -15.74
CA ASN A 216 -15.82 -9.01 -16.26
C ASN A 216 -14.57 -9.65 -15.63
N GLY A 217 -14.76 -10.67 -14.78
CA GLY A 217 -13.69 -11.42 -14.10
C GLY A 217 -13.21 -10.83 -12.79
N ARG A 218 -13.76 -9.68 -12.36
CA ARG A 218 -13.38 -9.09 -11.07
C ARG A 218 -13.98 -9.86 -9.90
N LEU A 219 -13.19 -9.96 -8.85
CA LEU A 219 -13.60 -10.47 -7.54
C LEU A 219 -13.84 -9.28 -6.60
N ALA A 220 -14.95 -9.33 -5.87
CA ALA A 220 -15.37 -8.35 -4.90
C ALA A 220 -15.98 -9.06 -3.68
N LEU A 221 -15.93 -8.42 -2.52
CA LEU A 221 -16.64 -8.77 -1.30
C LEU A 221 -17.28 -7.47 -0.86
N PRO A 222 -18.50 -7.13 -1.33
CA PRO A 222 -19.06 -5.78 -1.26
C PRO A 222 -19.51 -5.36 0.15
N ILE A 223 -18.67 -5.58 1.16
CA ILE A 223 -18.89 -5.27 2.58
C ILE A 223 -18.83 -3.77 2.80
N LEU A 224 -17.92 -3.07 2.10
CA LEU A 224 -17.79 -1.62 2.20
C LEU A 224 -18.73 -0.85 1.26
N GLY A 225 -19.43 -1.53 0.34
CA GLY A 225 -20.27 -0.83 -0.62
C GLY A 225 -19.47 -0.02 -1.65
N GLU A 226 -19.95 1.19 -1.99
CA GLU A 226 -19.29 2.08 -2.95
C GLU A 226 -18.05 2.77 -2.36
N THR A 227 -17.18 3.29 -3.23
CA THR A 227 -16.02 4.06 -2.78
C THR A 227 -16.46 5.37 -2.14
N GLY A 228 -15.99 5.63 -0.92
CA GLY A 228 -16.39 6.79 -0.11
C GLY A 228 -17.70 6.60 0.66
N SER A 229 -18.22 5.37 0.76
CA SER A 229 -19.40 5.06 1.57
C SER A 229 -19.17 5.30 3.07
N THR A 230 -20.25 5.35 3.85
CA THR A 230 -20.19 5.40 5.31
C THR A 230 -19.42 4.21 5.90
N SER A 231 -19.60 3.00 5.36
CA SER A 231 -18.87 1.80 5.80
C SER A 231 -17.36 1.94 5.59
N GLU A 232 -16.95 2.53 4.47
CA GLU A 232 -15.54 2.81 4.19
C GLU A 232 -14.96 3.82 5.20
N TRP A 233 -15.71 4.87 5.52
CA TRP A 233 -15.31 5.87 6.52
C TRP A 233 -15.26 5.29 7.95
N LEU A 234 -16.20 4.42 8.32
CA LEU A 234 -16.18 3.73 9.61
C LEU A 234 -14.93 2.85 9.74
N LEU A 235 -14.61 2.08 8.69
CA LEU A 235 -13.38 1.30 8.65
C LEU A 235 -12.14 2.20 8.77
N ALA A 236 -12.05 3.26 7.97
CA ALA A 236 -10.91 4.18 7.99
C ALA A 236 -10.73 4.84 9.36
N THR A 237 -11.82 5.20 10.04
CA THR A 237 -11.79 5.78 11.39
C THR A 237 -11.31 4.77 12.43
N GLY A 238 -11.81 3.54 12.36
CA GLY A 238 -11.36 2.45 13.23
C GLY A 238 -9.88 2.13 13.05
N LEU A 239 -9.42 2.02 11.80
CA LEU A 239 -8.01 1.77 11.47
C LEU A 239 -7.11 2.94 11.88
N THR A 240 -7.57 4.19 11.71
CA THR A 240 -6.81 5.37 12.17
C THR A 240 -6.64 5.35 13.69
N THR A 241 -7.71 5.03 14.43
CA THR A 241 -7.67 4.89 15.89
C THR A 241 -6.71 3.77 16.29
N TYR A 242 -6.78 2.62 15.62
CA TYR A 242 -5.87 1.50 15.83
C TYR A 242 -4.42 1.89 15.59
N VAL A 243 -4.10 2.57 14.48
CA VAL A 243 -2.74 3.07 14.19
C VAL A 243 -2.27 3.99 15.30
N GLY A 244 -3.10 4.91 15.77
CA GLY A 244 -2.75 5.80 16.89
C GLY A 244 -2.38 5.04 18.16
N ILE A 245 -3.17 4.02 18.53
CA ILE A 245 -2.88 3.17 19.70
C ILE A 245 -1.60 2.37 19.47
N ALA A 246 -1.45 1.73 18.30
CA ALA A 246 -0.30 0.89 17.97
C ALA A 246 1.01 1.68 17.99
N LEU A 247 1.01 2.93 17.52
CA LEU A 247 2.18 3.81 17.54
C LEU A 247 2.60 4.24 18.96
N ILE A 248 1.69 4.23 19.94
CA ILE A 248 2.01 4.54 21.33
C ILE A 248 2.72 3.35 22.02
N VAL A 249 2.39 2.13 21.60
CA VAL A 249 2.89 0.89 22.23
C VAL A 249 4.07 0.25 21.49
N ALA A 250 4.35 0.66 20.24
CA ALA A 250 5.56 0.29 19.48
C ALA A 250 6.81 1.01 20.01
#